data_AF-A0A7C1KVP3-F1
#
_entry.id   AF-A0A7C1KVP3-F1
#
_cell.length_a   1.000
_cell.length_b   1.000
_cell.length_c   1.000
_cell.angle_alpha   90.00
_cell.angle_beta   90.00
_cell.angle_gamma   90.00
#
_symmetry.space_group_name_H-M   'P 1'
#
loop_
_entity.id
_entity.type
_entity.pdbx_description
1 polymer ?
#
loop_
_entity_poly.entity_id
_entity_poly.type
_entity_poly.pdbx_seq_one_letter_code
_entity_poly.pdbx_strand_id
1 'polypeptide(L)' 'MAYFVCEDLKGASEVKIHDEDCGHFKNRDVDAETMEWHGPFDYDTAKSEAERLSMKYKKDWRNAECCMTNP' A
#
# COMPACT_ATOMS: atom_id res chain seq x y z
N MET A 1 -5.40 -14.71 0.62
CA MET A 1 -4.35 -13.69 0.64
C MET A 1 -5.03 -12.34 0.64
N ALA A 2 -4.93 -11.62 1.75
CA ALA A 2 -5.36 -10.24 1.83
C ALA A 2 -4.24 -9.29 1.40
N TYR A 3 -4.63 -8.15 0.83
CA TYR A 3 -3.73 -7.09 0.40
C TYR A 3 -4.08 -5.77 1.08
N PHE A 4 -3.07 -4.93 1.26
CA PHE A 4 -3.14 -3.63 1.90
C PHE A 4 -2.45 -2.59 1.03
N VAL A 5 -3.06 -1.41 0.91
CA VAL A 5 -2.51 -0.28 0.15
C VAL A 5 -1.89 0.70 1.13
N CYS A 6 -0.57 0.88 1.07
CA CYS A 6 0.15 1.89 1.82
C CYS A 6 0.21 3.18 1.01
N GLU A 7 -0.28 4.26 1.61
CA GLU A 7 -0.29 5.60 1.07
C GLU A 7 0.55 6.53 1.94
N ASP A 8 1.44 7.30 1.31
CA ASP A 8 2.12 8.42 1.96
C ASP A 8 1.32 9.72 1.77
N LEU A 9 0.75 10.22 2.85
CA LEU A 9 -0.08 11.43 2.87
C LEU A 9 0.72 12.70 2.56
N LYS A 10 2.05 12.68 2.71
CA LYS A 10 2.93 13.85 2.48
C LYS A 10 3.39 14.03 1.06
N GLY A 11 3.06 13.12 0.15
CA GLY A 11 3.47 13.31 -1.24
C GLY A 11 4.81 12.69 -1.63
N ALA A 12 5.61 12.21 -0.67
CA ALA A 12 7.03 11.90 -0.86
C ALA A 12 7.30 10.54 -1.50
N SER A 13 6.39 9.57 -1.39
CA SER A 13 6.51 8.27 -2.07
C SER A 13 5.27 7.85 -2.86
N GLU A 14 5.49 6.94 -3.81
CA GLU A 14 4.49 6.18 -4.55
C GLU A 14 3.55 5.42 -3.60
N VAL A 15 2.33 5.13 -4.09
CA VAL A 15 1.39 4.23 -3.42
C VAL A 15 1.86 2.79 -3.61
N LYS A 16 1.83 1.97 -2.55
CA LYS A 16 2.36 0.60 -2.59
C LYS A 16 1.34 -0.43 -2.16
N ILE A 17 1.22 -1.53 -2.89
CA ILE A 17 0.41 -2.69 -2.49
C ILE A 17 1.30 -3.71 -1.77
N HIS A 18 0.86 -4.15 -0.60
CA HIS A 18 1.51 -5.14 0.24
C HIS A 18 0.56 -6.31 0.50
N ASP A 19 1.10 -7.52 0.69
CA ASP A 19 0.33 -8.66 1.22
C ASP A 19 0.19 -8.60 2.76
N GLU A 20 -0.67 -9.44 3.30
CA GLU A 20 -0.91 -9.55 4.75
C GLU A 20 0.30 -10.04 5.56
N ASP A 21 1.26 -10.69 4.91
CA ASP A 21 2.46 -11.21 5.55
C ASP A 21 3.63 -10.24 5.57
N CYS A 22 3.50 -9.10 4.87
CA CYS A 22 4.53 -8.09 4.76
C CYS A 22 5.03 -7.58 6.12
N GLY A 23 6.35 -7.67 6.32
CA GLY A 23 7.00 -7.18 7.54
C GLY A 23 6.79 -5.68 7.78
N HIS A 24 6.66 -4.86 6.74
CA HIS A 24 6.36 -3.43 6.89
C HIS A 24 4.94 -3.18 7.38
N PHE A 25 3.96 -3.95 6.87
CA PHE A 25 2.59 -3.86 7.34
C PHE A 25 2.47 -4.34 8.79
N LYS A 26 3.07 -5.48 9.12
CA LYS A 26 3.02 -6.07 10.47
C LYS A 26 3.70 -5.20 11.53
N ASN A 27 4.80 -4.53 11.17
CA ASN A 27 5.55 -3.65 12.08
C ASN A 27 5.25 -2.16 11.84
N ARG A 28 4.13 -1.83 11.20
CA ARG A 28 3.76 -0.45 10.93
C ARG A 28 3.51 0.30 12.23
N ASP A 29 3.86 1.58 12.23
CA ASP A 29 3.39 2.51 13.25
C ASP A 29 1.92 2.83 12.95
N VAL A 30 1.03 2.46 13.87
CA VAL A 30 -0.42 2.64 13.72
C VAL A 30 -0.87 4.07 13.99
N ASP A 31 -0.03 4.87 14.65
CA ASP A 31 -0.29 6.26 14.99
C ASP A 31 0.44 7.23 14.04
N ALA A 32 1.02 6.72 12.95
CA ALA A 32 1.74 7.52 11.97
C ALA A 32 0.81 8.54 11.27
N GLU A 33 1.04 9.82 11.48
CA GLU A 33 0.27 10.90 10.82
C GLU A 33 0.61 11.08 9.33
N THR A 34 1.67 10.43 8.85
CA THR A 34 2.19 10.62 7.49
C THR A 34 1.87 9.46 6.54
N MET A 35 1.41 8.33 7.06
CA MET A 35 1.15 7.13 6.27
C MET A 35 -0.19 6.53 6.65
N GLU A 36 -0.96 6.13 5.66
CA GLU A 36 -2.24 5.46 5.85
C GLU A 36 -2.22 4.10 5.16
N TRP A 37 -2.86 3.11 5.78
CA TRP A 37 -2.95 1.75 5.26
C TRP A 37 -4.42 1.42 5.02
N HIS A 38 -4.77 1.14 3.77
CA HIS A 38 -6.13 0.82 3.34
C HIS A 38 -6.27 -0.69 3.14
N GLY A 39 -7.35 -1.29 3.64
CA GLY A 39 -7.63 -2.72 3.53
C GLY A 39 -8.27 -3.29 4.79
N PRO A 40 -8.40 -4.63 4.90
CA PRO A 40 -7.94 -5.65 3.94
C PRO A 40 -8.77 -5.71 2.65
N PHE A 41 -8.12 -6.05 1.54
CA PHE A 41 -8.74 -6.21 0.22
C PHE A 41 -8.30 -7.51 -0.49
N ASP A 42 -8.99 -7.89 -1.56
CA ASP A 42 -8.40 -8.74 -2.60
C ASP A 42 -7.47 -7.91 -3.52
N TYR A 43 -6.71 -8.58 -4.40
CA TYR A 43 -5.71 -7.90 -5.23
C TYR A 43 -6.33 -6.90 -6.22
N ASP A 44 -7.46 -7.25 -6.85
CA ASP A 44 -8.10 -6.38 -7.86
C ASP A 44 -8.71 -5.12 -7.21
N THR A 45 -9.26 -5.26 -6.01
CA THR A 45 -9.75 -4.14 -5.20
C THR A 45 -8.58 -3.30 -4.69
N ALA A 46 -7.49 -3.92 -4.22
CA ALA A 46 -6.29 -3.20 -3.80
C ALA A 46 -5.66 -2.41 -4.95
N LYS A 47 -5.64 -2.98 -6.17
CA LYS A 47 -5.17 -2.29 -7.38
C LYS A 47 -6.06 -1.11 -7.73
N SER A 48 -7.38 -1.30 -7.72
CA SER A 48 -8.34 -0.22 -7.98
C SER A 48 -8.19 0.93 -6.98
N GLU A 49 -7.96 0.59 -5.71
CA GLU A 49 -7.74 1.57 -4.66
C GLU A 49 -6.38 2.28 -4.81
N ALA A 50 -5.32 1.54 -5.15
CA ALA A 50 -4.01 2.11 -5.43
C ALA A 50 -4.07 3.10 -6.60
N GLU A 51 -4.73 2.75 -7.70
CA GLU A 51 -4.97 3.65 -8.85
C GLU A 51 -5.75 4.89 -8.45
N ARG A 52 -6.81 4.73 -7.65
CA ARG A 52 -7.64 5.85 -7.15
C ARG A 52 -6.80 6.84 -6.31
N LEU A 53 -5.98 6.32 -5.40
CA LEU A 53 -5.12 7.13 -4.53
C LEU A 53 -3.98 7.78 -5.33
N SER A 54 -3.38 7.05 -6.27
CA SER A 54 -2.35 7.56 -7.18
C SER A 54 -2.88 8.76 -7.98
N MET A 55 -4.10 8.67 -8.53
CA MET A 55 -4.75 9.78 -9.24
C MET A 55 -5.05 10.96 -8.33
N LYS A 56 -5.55 10.72 -7.10
CA LYS A 56 -5.89 11.77 -6.13
C LYS A 56 -4.70 12.67 -5.81
N TYR A 57 -3.50 12.09 -5.68
CA TYR A 57 -2.29 12.82 -5.31
C TYR A 57 -1.29 13.02 -6.45
N LYS A 58 -1.65 12.64 -7.69
CA LYS A 58 -0.78 12.70 -8.89
C LYS A 58 0.56 11.98 -8.69
N LYS A 59 0.48 10.75 -8.21
CA LYS A 59 1.62 9.86 -7.98
C LYS A 59 1.45 8.57 -8.76
N ASP A 60 2.55 7.83 -8.89
CA ASP A 60 2.54 6.46 -9.37
C ASP A 60 2.17 5.49 -8.24
N TRP A 61 1.82 4.26 -8.62
CA TRP A 61 1.59 3.15 -7.71
C TRP A 61 2.32 1.90 -8.20
N ARG A 62 2.68 1.01 -7.26
CA ARG A 62 3.32 -0.27 -7.59
C ARG A 62 3.05 -1.35 -6.54
N ASN A 63 3.33 -2.60 -6.89
CA ASN A 63 3.49 -3.67 -5.90
C ASN A 63 4.79 -3.45 -5.11
N ALA A 64 4.74 -3.67 -3.81
CA ALA A 64 5.91 -3.57 -2.97
C ALA A 64 6.89 -4.70 -3.27
N GLU A 65 8.16 -4.37 -3.53
CA GLU A 65 9.20 -5.37 -3.84
C GLU A 65 9.43 -6.39 -2.72
N CYS A 66 9.23 -5.97 -1.47
CA CYS A 66 9.29 -6.85 -0.30
C CYS A 66 8.21 -7.94 -0.28
N CYS A 67 7.16 -7.79 -1.09
CA CYS A 67 6.08 -8.76 -1.28
C CYS A 67 6.22 -9.56 -2.58
N MET A 68 7.12 -9.15 -3.49
CA MET A 68 7.37 -9.85 -4.76
C MET A 68 8.48 -10.91 -4.65
N THR A 69 9.16 -10.98 -3.50
CA THR A 69 10.29 -11.88 -3.24
C THR A 69 9.87 -13.06 -2.37
N ASN A 70 9.00 -13.93 -2.90
CA ASN A 70 8.91 -15.37 -2.59
C ASN A 70 7.98 -16.05 -3.62
N PRO A 71 8.51 -16.80 -4.62
CA PRO A 71 7.72 -17.77 -5.38
C PRO A 71 7.26 -18.96 -4.52
#